data_AF-A0A845YRN8-F1
#
_entry.id   AF-A0A845YRN8-F1
#
_cell.length_a   1.000
_cell.length_b   1.000
_cell.length_c   1.000
_cell.angle_alpha   90.00
_cell.angle_beta   90.00
_cell.angle_gamma   90.00
#
_symmetry.space_group_name_H-M   'P 1'
#
loop_
_entity.id
_entity.type
_entity.pdbx_description
1 polymer ?
#
loop_
_entity_poly.entity_id
_entity_poly.type
_entity_poly.pdbx_seq_one_letter_code
_entity_poly.pdbx_strand_id
1 'polypeptide(L)'
;NLADVGEISSQVQDHFSDQAEQSAFTASFILGGQIQGQAQEIFLIYPQGNHIAASDQKPFLQIGETKYGKPILDRIVASSITLERGARCALVSMDASMRSNLSVGPPIELLLYNVDSINQYRALKFEAHDAFLKQIGQAWSDGLNELFYRLPRFDWESPA
;
A
#
# COMPACT_ATOMS: atom_id res chain seq x y z
N ASN A 1 -23.84 -0.57 4.22
CA ASN A 1 -23.26 0.77 3.96
C ASN A 1 -21.80 0.71 4.41
N LEU A 2 -20.87 1.40 3.74
CA LEU A 2 -19.44 1.44 4.16
C LEU A 2 -19.27 2.00 5.59
N ALA A 3 -20.22 2.82 6.05
CA ALA A 3 -20.30 3.32 7.43
C ALA A 3 -20.39 2.21 8.50
N ASP A 4 -20.98 1.05 8.16
CA ASP A 4 -21.28 0.00 9.12
C ASP A 4 -20.00 -0.71 9.60
N VAL A 5 -18.95 -0.76 8.78
CA VAL A 5 -17.70 -1.48 9.11
C VAL A 5 -16.94 -0.79 10.24
N GLY A 6 -16.86 0.55 10.22
CA GLY A 6 -16.18 1.31 11.26
C GLY A 6 -16.93 1.25 12.59
N GLU A 7 -18.26 1.36 12.55
CA GLU A 7 -19.11 1.24 13.72
C GLU A 7 -18.99 -0.15 14.37
N ILE A 8 -19.13 -1.22 13.57
CA ILE A 8 -19.00 -2.60 14.06
C ILE A 8 -17.61 -2.83 14.65
N SER A 9 -16.55 -2.37 13.98
CA SER A 9 -15.19 -2.52 14.50
C SER A 9 -15.01 -1.81 15.84
N SER A 10 -15.52 -0.58 15.98
CA SER A 10 -15.43 0.17 17.24
C SER A 10 -16.15 -0.58 18.36
N GLN A 11 -17.38 -1.01 18.11
CA GLN A 11 -18.20 -1.75 19.09
C GLN A 11 -17.52 -3.05 19.55
N VAL A 12 -16.91 -3.80 18.62
CA VAL A 12 -16.18 -5.04 18.96
C VAL A 12 -14.98 -4.73 19.85
N GLN A 13 -14.19 -3.70 19.53
CA GLN A 13 -13.03 -3.32 20.34
C GLN A 13 -13.44 -2.89 21.76
N ASP A 14 -14.50 -2.10 21.88
CA ASP A 14 -15.04 -1.65 23.17
C ASP A 14 -15.57 -2.82 24.01
N HIS A 15 -16.10 -3.87 23.37
CA HIS A 15 -16.54 -5.07 24.08
C HIS A 15 -15.39 -5.87 24.69
N PHE A 16 -14.22 -5.85 24.05
CA PHE A 16 -13.04 -6.60 24.50
C PHE A 16 -12.04 -5.75 25.30
N SER A 17 -12.21 -4.42 25.37
CA SER A 17 -11.31 -3.55 26.13
C SER A 17 -11.33 -3.82 27.63
N ASP A 18 -12.46 -4.28 28.18
CA ASP A 18 -12.59 -4.62 29.61
C ASP A 18 -11.92 -5.96 29.97
N GLN A 19 -11.61 -6.80 28.98
CA GLN A 19 -10.99 -8.12 29.18
C GLN A 19 -9.47 -8.12 28.95
N ALA A 20 -8.90 -7.01 28.48
CA ALA A 20 -7.50 -6.91 28.10
C ALA A 20 -6.70 -6.14 29.16
N GLU A 21 -6.11 -6.86 30.13
CA GLU A 21 -5.38 -6.24 31.24
C GLU A 21 -4.14 -5.40 30.83
N GLN A 22 -3.66 -5.47 29.58
CA GLN A 22 -2.39 -4.82 29.18
C GLN A 22 -2.31 -4.24 27.74
N SER A 23 -3.34 -4.34 26.89
CA SER A 23 -3.29 -3.77 25.52
C SER A 23 -4.67 -3.47 24.97
N ALA A 24 -4.90 -2.23 24.54
CA ALA A 24 -6.11 -1.89 23.79
C ALA A 24 -6.09 -2.61 22.43
N PHE A 25 -7.06 -3.48 22.20
CA PHE A 25 -7.27 -4.09 20.88
C PHE A 25 -7.71 -2.98 19.91
N THR A 26 -6.86 -2.68 18.93
CA THR A 26 -7.15 -1.69 17.89
C THR A 26 -6.92 -2.28 16.51
N ALA A 27 -7.76 -1.90 15.56
CA ALA A 27 -7.69 -2.32 14.17
C ALA A 27 -7.92 -1.11 13.26
N SER A 28 -7.39 -1.18 12.04
CA SER A 28 -7.65 -0.19 10.99
C SER A 28 -7.84 -0.93 9.68
N PHE A 29 -8.69 -0.38 8.82
CA PHE A 29 -9.08 -1.02 7.58
C PHE A 29 -8.92 -0.07 6.42
N ILE A 30 -8.55 -0.60 5.27
CA ILE A 30 -8.78 0.07 3.99
C ILE A 30 -9.92 -0.67 3.31
N LEU A 31 -10.95 0.07 2.93
CA LEU A 31 -12.14 -0.46 2.29
C LEU A 31 -12.39 0.28 0.99
N GLY A 32 -12.35 -0.43 -0.13
CA GLY A 32 -12.60 0.16 -1.44
C GLY A 32 -13.23 -0.82 -2.41
N GLY A 33 -13.83 -0.26 -3.46
CA GLY A 33 -14.52 -1.00 -4.49
C GLY A 33 -15.49 -0.11 -5.25
N GLN A 34 -16.48 -0.73 -5.89
CA GLN A 34 -17.51 -0.03 -6.64
C GLN A 34 -18.85 -0.74 -6.47
N ILE A 35 -19.89 0.05 -6.19
CA ILE A 35 -21.28 -0.40 -6.23
C ILE A 35 -21.80 -0.18 -7.64
N GLN A 36 -22.55 -1.14 -8.19
CA GLN A 36 -23.08 -1.04 -9.55
C GLN A 36 -23.90 0.26 -9.73
N GLY A 37 -23.52 1.06 -10.73
CA GLY A 37 -24.15 2.36 -11.01
C GLY A 37 -23.64 3.53 -10.17
N GLN A 38 -22.64 3.32 -9.31
CA GLN A 38 -21.96 4.36 -8.54
C GLN A 38 -20.48 4.46 -8.94
N ALA A 39 -19.85 5.58 -8.61
CA ALA A 39 -18.40 5.74 -8.76
C ALA A 39 -17.65 4.79 -7.81
N GLN A 40 -16.42 4.42 -8.17
CA GLN A 40 -15.53 3.72 -7.28
C GLN A 40 -15.06 4.63 -6.15
N GLU A 41 -14.95 4.08 -4.95
CA GLU A 41 -14.47 4.81 -3.77
C GLU A 41 -13.52 3.93 -2.95
N ILE A 42 -12.64 4.57 -2.17
CA ILE A 42 -11.74 3.89 -1.23
C ILE A 42 -11.54 4.75 0.02
N PHE A 43 -11.62 4.10 1.18
CA PHE A 43 -11.62 4.73 2.49
C PHE A 43 -10.59 4.10 3.42
N LEU A 44 -10.01 4.91 4.29
CA LEU A 44 -9.26 4.47 5.47
C LEU A 44 -10.18 4.63 6.68
N ILE A 45 -10.44 3.52 7.36
CA ILE A 45 -11.23 3.45 8.59
C ILE A 45 -10.25 3.35 9.76
N TYR A 46 -10.32 4.33 10.65
CA TYR A 46 -9.49 4.41 11.85
C TYR A 46 -10.05 3.52 12.96
N PRO A 47 -9.25 3.22 14.02
CA PRO A 47 -9.73 2.41 15.14
C PRO A 47 -10.96 2.98 15.84
N GLN A 48 -11.18 4.30 15.79
CA GLN A 48 -12.33 4.98 16.37
C GLN A 48 -13.61 4.86 15.53
N GLY A 49 -13.55 4.15 14.39
CA GLY A 49 -14.67 3.95 13.48
C GLY A 49 -14.93 5.10 12.50
N ASN A 50 -14.33 6.28 12.71
CA ASN A 50 -14.35 7.35 11.71
C ASN A 50 -13.47 7.01 10.49
N HIS A 51 -13.71 7.69 9.37
CA HIS A 51 -13.02 7.39 8.11
C HIS A 51 -12.69 8.62 7.28
N ILE A 52 -11.73 8.46 6.37
CA ILE A 52 -11.41 9.43 5.30
C ILE A 52 -11.39 8.73 3.94
N ALA A 53 -11.73 9.46 2.88
CA ALA A 53 -11.59 8.98 1.50
C ALA A 53 -10.21 9.34 0.92
N ALA A 54 -9.70 8.54 -0.02
CA ALA A 54 -8.61 9.00 -0.88
C ALA A 54 -9.07 10.16 -1.76
N SER A 55 -8.14 11.04 -2.13
CA SER A 55 -8.41 12.18 -3.01
C SER A 55 -7.46 12.19 -4.19
N ASP A 56 -7.76 12.97 -5.23
CA ASP A 56 -6.86 13.11 -6.39
C ASP A 56 -5.47 13.64 -6.02
N GLN A 57 -5.38 14.46 -4.97
CA GLN A 57 -4.11 14.98 -4.45
C GLN A 57 -3.31 13.93 -3.67
N LYS A 58 -4.00 12.95 -3.07
CA LYS A 58 -3.38 11.85 -2.34
C LYS A 58 -4.11 10.54 -2.67
N PRO A 59 -3.80 9.94 -3.83
CA PRO A 59 -4.62 8.86 -4.41
C PRO A 59 -4.24 7.46 -3.88
N PHE A 60 -3.69 7.37 -2.67
CA PHE A 60 -3.40 6.10 -2.02
C PHE A 60 -3.49 6.19 -0.50
N LEU A 61 -3.75 5.05 0.13
CA LEU A 61 -3.87 4.88 1.57
C LEU A 61 -2.96 3.72 2.01
N GLN A 62 -2.51 3.73 3.26
CA GLN A 62 -1.67 2.66 3.82
C GLN A 62 -2.08 2.39 5.27
N ILE A 63 -1.90 1.15 5.71
CA ILE A 63 -2.10 0.69 7.10
C ILE A 63 -0.92 -0.20 7.52
N GLY A 64 -0.76 -0.44 8.82
CA GLY A 64 0.34 -1.24 9.36
C GLY A 64 1.68 -0.48 9.37
N GLU A 65 2.76 -1.13 8.95
CA GLU A 65 4.09 -0.52 8.88
C GLU A 65 4.27 0.24 7.55
N THR A 66 3.99 1.54 7.56
CA THR A 66 3.83 2.34 6.35
C THR A 66 5.08 3.12 5.94
N LYS A 67 6.05 3.30 6.84
CA LYS A 67 7.12 4.30 6.72
C LYS A 67 8.11 3.99 5.60
N TYR A 68 8.51 2.73 5.46
CA TYR A 68 9.62 2.33 4.58
C TYR A 68 9.26 2.36 3.09
N GLY A 69 8.05 1.92 2.74
CA GLY A 69 7.55 1.92 1.36
C GLY A 69 6.94 3.24 0.90
N LYS A 70 6.59 4.14 1.82
CA LYS A 70 5.93 5.41 1.50
C LYS A 70 6.71 6.32 0.50
N PRO A 71 8.04 6.49 0.58
CA PRO A 71 8.75 7.42 -0.29
C PRO A 71 8.70 7.10 -1.79
N ILE A 72 8.49 5.83 -2.19
CA ILE A 72 8.32 5.51 -3.62
C ILE A 72 6.89 5.80 -4.07
N LEU A 73 5.90 5.54 -3.21
CA LEU A 73 4.50 5.85 -3.48
C LEU A 73 4.32 7.37 -3.67
N ASP A 74 4.89 8.18 -2.77
CA ASP A 74 4.82 9.65 -2.83
C ASP A 74 5.43 10.23 -4.11
N ARG A 75 6.38 9.53 -4.75
CA ARG A 75 7.06 10.01 -5.96
C ARG A 75 6.40 9.58 -7.27
N ILE A 76 5.73 8.43 -7.27
CA ILE A 76 5.27 7.78 -8.50
C ILE A 76 3.75 7.78 -8.63
N VAL A 77 3.04 7.64 -7.51
CA VAL A 77 1.59 7.46 -7.51
C VAL A 77 0.90 8.81 -7.69
N ALA A 78 0.11 8.91 -8.74
CA ALA A 78 -0.72 10.05 -9.09
C ALA A 78 -2.05 9.55 -9.66
N SER A 79 -3.10 10.38 -9.69
CA SER A 79 -4.44 9.98 -10.16
C SER A 79 -4.44 9.47 -11.62
N SER A 80 -3.47 9.88 -12.43
CA SER A 80 -3.31 9.44 -13.82
C SER A 80 -2.52 8.14 -14.01
N ILE A 81 -2.09 7.48 -12.93
CA ILE A 81 -1.29 6.25 -13.02
C ILE A 81 -2.14 5.10 -13.57
N THR A 82 -1.56 4.26 -14.45
CA THR A 82 -2.24 3.04 -14.90
C THR A 82 -2.22 1.98 -13.80
N LEU A 83 -3.21 1.08 -13.78
CA LEU A 83 -3.29 0.02 -12.77
C LEU A 83 -2.02 -0.84 -12.72
N GLU A 84 -1.44 -1.19 -13.86
CA GLU A 84 -0.23 -2.03 -13.92
C GLU A 84 1.02 -1.29 -13.40
N ARG A 85 1.11 0.03 -13.62
CA ARG A 85 2.18 0.85 -13.07
C ARG A 85 2.01 1.01 -11.57
N GLY A 86 0.78 1.24 -11.10
CA GLY A 86 0.44 1.29 -9.68
C GLY A 86 0.75 -0.02 -8.97
N ALA A 87 0.38 -1.15 -9.57
CA ALA A 87 0.69 -2.49 -9.08
C ALA A 87 2.20 -2.71 -8.90
N ARG A 88 3.01 -2.43 -9.92
CA ARG A 88 4.48 -2.55 -9.80
C ARG A 88 5.04 -1.60 -8.73
N CYS A 89 4.53 -0.38 -8.63
CA CYS A 89 4.94 0.57 -7.60
C CYS A 89 4.60 0.06 -6.18
N ALA A 90 3.42 -0.55 -5.99
CA ALA A 90 3.03 -1.16 -4.73
C ALA A 90 3.95 -2.34 -4.36
N LEU A 91 4.33 -3.17 -5.33
CA LEU A 91 5.28 -4.28 -5.09
C LEU A 91 6.68 -3.77 -4.70
N VAL A 92 7.19 -2.71 -5.34
CA VAL A 92 8.45 -2.05 -4.93
C VAL A 92 8.33 -1.45 -3.53
N SER A 93 7.19 -0.86 -3.18
CA SER A 93 6.91 -0.36 -1.83
C SER A 93 6.96 -1.49 -0.80
N MET A 94 6.33 -2.64 -1.09
CA MET A 94 6.36 -3.81 -0.20
C MET A 94 7.77 -4.38 -0.04
N ASP A 95 8.52 -4.48 -1.13
CA ASP A 95 9.91 -4.94 -1.15
C ASP A 95 10.84 -4.06 -0.28
N ALA A 96 10.67 -2.74 -0.33
CA ALA A 96 11.38 -1.81 0.56
C ALA A 96 11.02 -2.01 2.04
N SER A 97 9.74 -2.26 2.34
CA SER A 97 9.28 -2.54 3.71
C SER A 97 9.83 -3.86 4.25
N MET A 98 9.77 -4.94 3.46
CA MET A 98 10.27 -6.27 3.89
C MET A 98 11.77 -6.27 4.19
N ARG A 99 12.58 -5.51 3.43
CA ARG A 99 14.02 -5.37 3.71
C ARG A 99 14.32 -4.61 5.00
N SER A 100 13.42 -3.74 5.42
CA SER A 100 13.66 -2.79 6.51
C SER A 100 12.98 -3.22 7.82
N ASN A 101 11.94 -4.05 7.76
CA ASN A 101 11.21 -4.51 8.93
C ASN A 101 10.70 -5.96 8.74
N LEU A 102 11.12 -6.85 9.64
CA LEU A 102 10.77 -8.27 9.65
C LEU A 102 9.29 -8.54 9.94
N SER A 103 8.54 -7.56 10.45
CA SER A 103 7.09 -7.68 10.65
C SER A 103 6.30 -7.69 9.33
N VAL A 104 6.92 -7.25 8.24
CA VAL A 104 6.33 -7.23 6.90
C VAL A 104 6.97 -8.35 6.10
N GLY A 105 6.14 -9.20 5.50
CA GLY A 105 6.64 -10.35 4.77
C GLY A 105 5.59 -11.01 3.87
N PRO A 106 6.03 -11.96 3.07
CA PRO A 106 5.18 -12.78 2.22
C PRO A 106 4.26 -13.71 3.03
N PRO A 107 3.15 -14.19 2.44
CA PRO A 107 2.73 -13.94 1.06
C PRO A 107 2.22 -12.51 0.83
N ILE A 108 2.48 -11.95 -0.36
CA ILE A 108 1.92 -10.67 -0.81
C ILE A 108 0.76 -10.94 -1.74
N GLU A 109 -0.41 -10.41 -1.42
CA GLU A 109 -1.60 -10.49 -2.26
C GLU A 109 -1.83 -9.15 -2.97
N LEU A 110 -2.10 -9.22 -4.27
CA LEU A 110 -2.30 -8.06 -5.13
C LEU A 110 -3.58 -8.25 -5.93
N LEU A 111 -4.49 -7.29 -5.84
CA LEU A 111 -5.74 -7.25 -6.59
C LEU A 111 -5.78 -6.01 -7.48
N LEU A 112 -6.08 -6.20 -8.77
CA LEU A 112 -6.31 -5.13 -9.72
C LEU A 112 -7.79 -5.14 -10.12
N TYR A 113 -8.43 -3.98 -9.97
CA TYR A 113 -9.83 -3.76 -10.25
C TYR A 113 -9.99 -2.64 -11.28
N ASN A 114 -10.70 -2.91 -12.37
CA ASN A 114 -11.02 -1.89 -13.37
C ASN A 114 -12.37 -1.27 -13.05
N VAL A 115 -12.49 0.04 -13.26
CA VAL A 115 -13.76 0.75 -13.14
C VAL A 115 -14.80 0.09 -14.06
N ASP A 116 -16.02 -0.05 -13.55
CA ASP A 116 -17.20 -0.62 -14.20
C ASP A 116 -17.10 -2.11 -14.56
N SER A 117 -16.03 -2.80 -14.15
CA SER A 117 -15.86 -4.23 -14.46
C SER A 117 -16.77 -5.15 -13.63
N ILE A 118 -17.34 -4.63 -12.52
CA ILE A 118 -18.28 -5.25 -11.56
C ILE A 118 -18.21 -6.79 -11.52
N ASN A 119 -17.67 -7.36 -10.43
CA ASN A 119 -17.38 -8.79 -10.24
C ASN A 119 -16.21 -9.36 -11.07
N GLN A 120 -15.46 -8.52 -11.78
CA GLN A 120 -14.23 -8.94 -12.47
C GLN A 120 -13.00 -8.23 -11.91
N TYR A 121 -11.98 -9.00 -11.55
CA TYR A 121 -10.70 -8.50 -11.06
C TYR A 121 -9.58 -9.46 -11.46
N ARG A 122 -8.34 -8.98 -11.37
CA ARG A 122 -7.16 -9.84 -11.44
C ARG A 122 -6.58 -9.96 -10.03
N ALA A 123 -6.34 -11.17 -9.57
CA ALA A 123 -5.68 -11.42 -8.30
C ALA A 123 -4.38 -12.19 -8.53
N LEU A 124 -3.36 -11.80 -7.79
CA LEU A 124 -2.03 -12.41 -7.81
C LEU A 124 -1.61 -12.64 -6.35
N LYS A 125 -0.97 -13.77 -6.11
CA LYS A 125 -0.38 -14.09 -4.81
C LYS A 125 1.09 -14.42 -5.03
N PHE A 126 1.95 -13.72 -4.32
CA PHE A 126 3.38 -13.88 -4.41
C PHE A 126 3.93 -14.49 -3.11
N GLU A 127 4.48 -15.68 -3.23
CA GLU A 127 5.09 -16.41 -2.11
C GLU A 127 6.51 -15.91 -1.80
N ALA A 128 7.08 -16.34 -0.68
CA ALA A 128 8.36 -15.84 -0.19
C ALA A 128 9.54 -15.96 -1.17
N HIS A 129 9.50 -16.94 -2.05
CA HIS A 129 10.56 -17.22 -3.02
C HIS A 129 10.15 -16.93 -4.46
N ASP A 130 9.06 -16.19 -4.66
CA ASP A 130 8.51 -15.86 -5.96
C ASP A 130 9.55 -15.20 -6.88
N ALA A 131 9.70 -15.75 -8.09
CA ALA A 131 10.72 -15.32 -9.04
C ALA A 131 10.47 -13.90 -9.56
N PHE A 132 9.20 -13.52 -9.71
CA PHE A 132 8.82 -12.21 -10.21
C PHE A 132 9.04 -11.11 -9.15
N LEU A 133 8.74 -11.37 -7.87
CA LEU A 133 9.10 -10.44 -6.79
C LEU A 133 10.60 -10.19 -6.73
N LYS A 134 11.41 -11.25 -6.80
CA LYS A 134 12.87 -11.12 -6.84
C LYS A 134 13.34 -10.31 -8.04
N GLN A 135 12.76 -10.56 -9.21
CA GLN A 135 13.07 -9.81 -10.43
C GLN A 135 12.73 -8.32 -10.29
N ILE A 136 11.58 -7.97 -9.71
CA ILE A 136 11.21 -6.57 -9.44
C ILE A 136 12.22 -5.92 -8.50
N GLY A 137 12.53 -6.56 -7.37
CA GLY A 137 13.46 -6.01 -6.37
C GLY A 137 14.86 -5.81 -6.94
N GLN A 138 15.35 -6.77 -7.73
CA GLN A 138 16.65 -6.69 -8.39
C GLN A 138 16.67 -5.56 -9.43
N ALA A 139 15.71 -5.54 -10.36
CA ALA A 139 15.64 -4.52 -11.40
C ALA A 139 15.51 -3.10 -10.82
N TRP A 140 14.76 -2.94 -9.73
CA TRP A 140 14.64 -1.66 -9.03
C TRP A 140 15.97 -1.23 -8.39
N SER A 141 16.66 -2.15 -7.72
CA SER A 141 17.94 -1.88 -7.06
C SER A 141 19.03 -1.51 -8.06
N ASP A 142 19.12 -2.24 -9.18
CA ASP A 142 20.08 -1.97 -10.24
C ASP A 142 19.83 -0.60 -10.88
N GLY A 143 18.57 -0.29 -11.21
CA GLY A 143 18.19 1.01 -11.76
C GLY A 143 18.48 2.17 -10.82
N LEU A 144 18.27 2.02 -9.51
CA LEU A 144 18.63 3.03 -8.53
C LEU A 144 20.14 3.27 -8.45
N ASN A 145 20.94 2.20 -8.47
CA ASN A 145 22.40 2.30 -8.49
C ASN A 145 22.88 3.04 -9.75
N GLU A 146 22.35 2.69 -10.93
CA GLU A 146 22.68 3.39 -12.17
C GLU A 146 22.33 4.88 -12.13
N LEU A 147 21.16 5.23 -11.58
CA LEU A 147 20.74 6.63 -11.41
C LEU A 147 21.68 7.36 -10.44
N PHE A 148 22.09 6.71 -9.36
CA PHE A 148 23.01 7.28 -8.38
C PHE A 148 24.36 7.64 -9.00
N TYR A 149 24.93 6.76 -9.85
CA TYR A 149 26.17 7.03 -10.57
C TYR A 149 26.07 8.18 -11.60
N ARG A 150 24.85 8.54 -12.02
CA ARG A 150 24.58 9.64 -12.96
C ARG A 150 24.26 10.95 -12.27
N LEU A 151 24.24 11.00 -10.94
CA LEU A 151 24.03 12.24 -10.21
C LEU A 151 25.13 13.26 -10.56
N PRO A 152 24.79 14.56 -10.57
CA PRO A 152 25.80 15.59 -10.77
C PRO A 152 26.87 15.44 -9.69
N ARG A 153 28.12 15.48 -10.13
CA ARG A 153 29.28 15.49 -9.24
C ARG A 153 29.39 16.83 -8.55
N PHE A 154 29.96 16.83 -7.35
CA PHE A 154 30.33 18.09 -6.72
C PHE A 154 31.45 18.79 -7.51
N ASP A 155 31.50 20.11 -7.45
CA ASP A 155 32.49 20.92 -8.19
C ASP A 155 33.95 20.59 -7.83
N TRP A 156 34.18 19.96 -6.67
CA TRP A 156 35.50 19.54 -6.19
C TRP A 156 35.87 18.09 -6.54
N GLU A 157 34.99 17.34 -7.23
CA GLU A 157 35.33 16.01 -7.72
C GLU A 157 36.19 16.13 -8.99
N SER A 158 37.40 15.57 -8.97
CA SER A 158 38.23 15.49 -10.17
C SER A 158 37.51 14.77 -11.32
N PRO A 159 37.76 15.14 -12.60
CA PRO A 159 37.31 14.32 -13.71
C PRO A 159 37.85 12.90 -13.55
N ALA A 160 37.01 11.90 -13.82
CA ALA A 160 37.43 10.50 -13.82
C ALA A 160 38.46 10.24 -14.92
#